data_AF-A0A3M0WW99-F1
#
_entry.id   AF-A0A3M0WW99-F1
#
_cell.length_a   1.000
_cell.length_b   1.000
_cell.length_c   1.000
_cell.angle_alpha   90.00
_cell.angle_beta   90.00
_cell.angle_gamma   90.00
#
_symmetry.space_group_name_H-M   'P 1'
#
loop_
_entity.id
_entity.type
_entity.pdbx_description
1 polymer ?
#
loop_
_entity_poly.entity_id
_entity_poly.type
_entity_poly.pdbx_seq_one_letter_code
_entity_poly.pdbx_strand_id
1 'polypeptide(L)'
;MMTHLTDMQLNEYLDDMLAEAEKTAVEAHLRQCESCRVQLQQLQVVFAALDEVAAVELPVDVETAVLQNLPAAAPTPTWVWALIAMELAAAAAMTWTLRWALRPTAQAWLSAIRQWAQSLITGWQMPSLSDTWQTITAVFQQLPTPPTLTLPTVQWAVLIGLAFTGWLLANRILLQENFHGMSDD
;
A
#
# COMPACT_ATOMS: atom_id res chain seq x y z
N MET A 1 -23.33 44.32 -4.13
CA MET A 1 -22.59 44.69 -2.91
C MET A 1 -21.99 43.40 -2.40
N MET A 2 -20.71 43.13 -2.70
CA MET A 2 -20.06 41.90 -2.22
C MET A 2 -19.49 42.21 -0.84
N THR A 3 -19.89 41.44 0.17
CA THR A 3 -19.32 41.53 1.51
C THR A 3 -17.91 40.94 1.46
N HIS A 4 -16.89 41.74 1.75
CA HIS A 4 -15.50 41.30 1.81
C HIS A 4 -15.23 40.52 3.10
N LEU A 5 -14.18 39.70 3.09
CA LEU A 5 -13.64 39.10 4.31
C LEU A 5 -13.12 40.18 5.25
N THR A 6 -13.25 39.93 6.55
CA THR A 6 -12.66 40.79 7.58
C THR A 6 -11.17 40.49 7.75
N ASP A 7 -10.39 41.45 8.24
CA ASP A 7 -8.96 41.26 8.51
C ASP A 7 -8.71 40.14 9.52
N MET A 8 -9.62 39.97 10.49
CA MET A 8 -9.57 38.89 11.48
C MET A 8 -9.66 37.52 10.82
N GLN A 9 -10.61 37.32 9.89
CA GLN A 9 -10.77 36.06 9.17
C GLN A 9 -9.58 35.74 8.27
N LEU A 10 -8.92 36.76 7.70
CA LEU A 10 -7.71 36.57 6.90
C LEU A 10 -6.51 36.16 7.77
N ASN A 11 -6.35 36.74 8.96
CA ASN A 11 -5.31 36.35 9.91
C ASN A 11 -5.55 34.95 10.49
N GLU A 12 -6.77 34.65 10.93
CA GLU A 12 -7.13 33.30 11.43
C GLU A 12 -6.94 32.23 10.34
N TYR A 13 -7.16 32.58 9.07
CA TYR A 13 -6.86 31.70 7.95
C TYR A 13 -5.35 31.47 7.75
N LEU A 14 -4.51 32.50 7.95
CA LEU A 14 -3.05 32.38 7.85
C LEU A 14 -2.46 31.59 9.02
N ASP A 15 -3.00 31.76 10.22
CA ASP A 15 -2.57 31.08 11.45
C ASP A 15 -3.14 29.65 11.58
N ASP A 16 -3.90 29.18 10.58
CA ASP A 16 -4.60 27.88 10.55
C ASP A 16 -5.55 27.65 11.76
N MET A 17 -6.19 28.73 12.23
CA MET A 17 -7.08 28.73 13.40
C MET A 17 -8.57 28.61 13.08
N LEU A 18 -8.94 28.64 11.80
CA LEU A 18 -10.34 28.49 11.36
C LEU A 18 -10.79 27.02 11.42
N ALA A 19 -12.05 26.79 11.79
CA ALA A 19 -12.67 25.48 11.61
C ALA A 19 -12.78 25.14 10.11
N GLU A 20 -12.72 23.86 9.74
CA GLU A 20 -12.72 23.39 8.35
C GLU A 20 -13.85 23.95 7.48
N ALA A 21 -15.05 24.10 8.05
CA ALA A 21 -16.20 24.68 7.35
C ALA A 21 -16.00 26.16 7.00
N GLU A 22 -15.37 26.93 7.89
CA GLU A 22 -15.09 28.36 7.71
C GLU A 22 -13.90 28.56 6.77
N LYS A 23 -12.86 27.73 6.90
CA LYS A 23 -11.72 27.69 5.97
C LYS A 23 -12.17 27.46 4.54
N THR A 24 -13.05 26.48 4.31
CA THR A 24 -13.64 26.20 2.99
C THR A 24 -14.42 27.40 2.44
N ALA A 25 -15.15 28.12 3.29
CA ALA A 25 -15.89 29.32 2.89
C ALA A 25 -14.96 30.50 2.52
N VAL A 26 -13.88 30.69 3.28
CA VAL A 26 -12.84 31.69 3.00
C VAL A 26 -12.15 31.38 1.67
N GLU A 27 -11.75 30.13 1.43
CA GLU A 27 -11.15 29.73 0.15
C GLU A 27 -12.07 29.96 -1.05
N ALA A 28 -13.36 29.62 -0.91
CA ALA A 28 -14.34 29.86 -1.95
C ALA A 28 -14.48 31.35 -2.27
N HIS A 29 -14.43 32.21 -1.24
CA HIS A 29 -14.44 33.67 -1.41
C HIS A 29 -13.17 34.16 -2.12
N LEU A 30 -11.98 33.70 -1.72
CA LEU A 30 -10.70 34.09 -2.32
C LEU A 30 -10.60 33.71 -3.81
N ARG A 31 -11.27 32.64 -4.25
CA ARG A 31 -11.35 32.30 -5.68
C ARG A 31 -12.10 33.36 -6.49
N GLN A 32 -13.08 34.03 -5.88
CA GLN A 32 -14.01 34.93 -6.57
C GLN A 32 -13.72 36.41 -6.33
N CYS A 33 -13.01 36.77 -5.25
CA CYS A 33 -12.75 38.15 -4.86
C CYS A 33 -11.26 38.51 -4.99
N GLU A 34 -10.94 39.33 -5.99
CA GLU A 34 -9.57 39.78 -6.24
C GLU A 34 -9.02 40.69 -5.14
N SER A 35 -9.84 41.57 -4.57
CA SER A 35 -9.37 42.49 -3.51
C SER A 35 -8.96 41.75 -2.24
N CYS A 36 -9.71 40.72 -1.83
CA CYS A 36 -9.36 39.89 -0.67
C CYS A 36 -8.10 39.05 -0.94
N ARG A 37 -7.84 38.61 -2.19
CA ARG A 37 -6.56 37.97 -2.54
C ARG A 37 -5.38 38.92 -2.40
N VAL A 38 -5.52 40.16 -2.85
CA VAL A 38 -4.46 41.17 -2.73
C VAL A 38 -4.16 41.45 -1.25
N GLN A 39 -5.19 41.58 -0.41
CA GLN A 39 -5.01 41.76 1.03
C GLN A 39 -4.30 40.56 1.69
N LEU A 40 -4.71 39.33 1.36
CA LEU A 40 -4.05 38.12 1.85
C LEU A 40 -2.57 38.07 1.43
N GLN A 41 -2.27 38.41 0.17
CA GLN A 41 -0.90 38.44 -0.33
C GLN A 41 -0.04 39.49 0.41
N GLN A 42 -0.60 40.66 0.74
CA GLN A 42 0.10 41.67 1.54
C GLN A 42 0.44 41.15 2.93
N LEU A 43 -0.49 40.45 3.59
CA LEU A 43 -0.24 39.82 4.89
C LEU A 43 0.85 38.75 4.80
N GLN A 44 0.82 37.88 3.79
CA GLN A 44 1.83 36.84 3.57
C GLN A 44 3.25 37.41 3.40
N VAL A 45 3.41 38.57 2.74
CA VAL A 45 4.70 39.25 2.62
C VAL A 45 5.24 39.67 3.98
N VAL A 46 4.37 40.12 4.90
CA VAL A 46 4.79 40.48 6.26
C VAL A 46 5.26 39.25 7.04
N PHE A 47 4.52 38.15 6.96
CA PHE A 47 4.93 36.89 7.61
C PHE A 47 6.25 36.33 7.06
N ALA A 48 6.44 36.36 5.74
CA ALA A 48 7.70 35.93 5.12
C ALA A 48 8.90 36.78 5.60
N ALA A 49 8.71 38.07 5.84
CA ALA A 49 9.75 38.93 6.40
C ALA A 49 10.04 38.63 7.89
N LEU A 50 9.08 38.06 8.64
CA LEU A 50 9.30 37.57 10.00
C LEU A 50 10.06 36.25 10.02
N ASP A 51 9.87 35.38 9.03
CA ASP A 51 10.63 34.12 8.89
C ASP A 51 12.12 34.36 8.59
N GLU A 52 12.48 35.52 8.02
CA GLU A 52 13.87 35.93 7.81
C GLU A 52 14.58 36.38 9.12
N VAL A 53 13.84 36.51 10.22
CA VAL A 53 14.44 36.81 11.53
C VAL A 53 15.28 35.62 11.97
N ALA A 54 16.58 35.85 12.17
CA ALA A 54 17.52 34.82 12.55
C ALA A 54 17.01 34.03 13.76
N ALA A 55 16.96 32.71 13.62
CA ALA A 55 16.62 31.80 14.70
C ALA A 55 17.51 32.12 15.91
N VAL A 56 16.88 32.42 17.04
CA VAL A 56 17.58 32.69 18.29
C VAL A 56 18.24 31.39 18.74
N GLU A 57 19.57 31.41 18.89
CA GLU A 57 20.28 30.30 19.55
C GLU A 57 19.74 30.17 20.97
N LEU A 58 19.09 29.05 21.25
CA LEU A 58 18.58 28.75 22.59
C LEU A 58 19.79 28.61 23.53
N PRO A 59 19.80 29.29 24.70
CA PRO A 59 20.92 29.25 25.64
C PRO A 59 21.11 27.89 26.33
N VAL A 60 20.16 26.97 26.13
CA VAL A 60 20.13 25.63 26.72
C VAL A 60 19.96 24.62 25.60
N ASP A 61 20.67 23.50 25.70
CA ASP A 61 20.52 22.36 24.81
C ASP A 61 19.18 21.64 25.09
N VAL A 62 18.14 22.11 24.41
CA VAL A 62 16.78 21.55 24.50
C VAL A 62 16.71 20.19 23.80
N GLU A 63 17.52 19.94 22.77
CA GLU A 63 17.52 18.68 22.03
C GLU A 63 17.89 17.52 22.95
N THR A 64 19.00 17.64 23.67
CA THR A 64 19.42 16.63 24.63
C THR A 64 18.41 16.45 25.77
N ALA A 65 17.84 17.54 26.27
CA ALA A 65 16.83 17.49 27.34
C ALA A 65 15.54 16.80 26.89
N VAL A 66 15.09 17.03 25.66
CA VAL A 66 13.90 16.37 25.08
C VAL A 66 14.20 14.90 24.86
N LEU A 67 15.31 14.56 24.21
CA LEU A 67 15.68 13.17 23.92
C LEU A 67 15.83 12.30 25.18
N GLN A 68 16.30 12.89 26.29
CA GLN A 68 16.44 12.20 27.57
C GLN A 68 15.10 11.98 28.29
N ASN A 69 14.09 12.80 28.00
CA ASN A 69 12.76 12.71 28.60
C ASN A 69 11.75 11.99 27.70
N LEU A 70 12.15 11.53 26.50
CA LEU A 70 11.30 10.67 25.69
C LEU A 70 11.09 9.33 26.42
N PRO A 71 9.84 8.84 26.51
CA PRO A 71 9.59 7.52 27.06
C PRO A 71 10.36 6.47 26.26
N ALA A 72 11.04 5.55 26.96
CA ALA A 72 11.73 4.45 26.32
C ALA A 72 10.73 3.68 25.43
N ALA A 73 11.12 3.39 24.19
CA ALA A 73 10.28 2.65 23.25
C ALA A 73 9.78 1.36 23.92
N ALA A 74 8.46 1.19 23.99
CA ALA A 74 7.86 0.04 24.63
C ALA A 74 8.33 -1.25 23.92
N PRO A 75 8.72 -2.31 24.65
CA PRO A 75 9.13 -3.55 24.04
C PRO A 75 7.96 -4.14 23.24
N THR A 76 8.24 -4.61 22.02
CA THR A 76 7.22 -5.27 21.21
C THR A 76 6.69 -6.50 21.94
N PRO A 77 5.36 -6.64 22.10
CA PRO A 77 4.81 -7.70 22.90
C PRO A 77 4.95 -9.06 22.21
N THR A 78 5.22 -10.11 22.98
CA THR A 78 5.61 -11.44 22.47
C THR A 78 4.54 -12.12 21.60
N TRP A 79 3.27 -11.73 21.71
CA TRP A 79 2.20 -12.24 20.85
C TRP A 79 2.32 -11.75 19.39
N VAL A 80 2.94 -10.59 19.14
CA VAL A 80 3.22 -10.10 17.78
C VAL A 80 4.17 -11.05 17.07
N TRP A 81 5.21 -11.53 17.77
CA TRP A 81 6.12 -12.55 17.23
C TRP A 81 5.41 -13.88 16.97
N ALA A 82 4.43 -14.26 17.79
CA ALA A 82 3.61 -15.44 17.55
C ALA A 82 2.73 -15.30 16.29
N LEU A 83 2.19 -14.11 16.02
CA LEU A 83 1.45 -13.82 14.79
C LEU A 83 2.34 -13.87 13.56
N ILE A 84 3.52 -13.24 13.60
CA ILE A 84 4.50 -13.29 12.50
C ILE A 84 4.89 -14.75 12.22
N ALA A 85 5.18 -15.54 13.26
CA ALA A 85 5.50 -16.95 13.09
C ALA A 85 4.34 -17.75 12.46
N MET A 86 3.10 -17.42 12.82
CA MET A 86 1.90 -18.06 12.26
C MET A 86 1.72 -17.74 10.77
N GLU A 87 1.92 -16.48 10.35
CA GLU A 87 1.86 -16.09 8.95
C GLU A 87 2.93 -16.80 8.11
N LEU A 88 4.16 -16.86 8.62
CA LEU A 88 5.26 -17.58 7.95
C LEU A 88 4.94 -19.07 7.81
N ALA A 89 4.37 -19.69 8.85
CA ALA A 89 3.95 -21.10 8.81
C ALA A 89 2.83 -21.33 7.78
N ALA A 90 1.84 -20.42 7.70
CA ALA A 90 0.76 -20.50 6.72
C ALA A 90 1.29 -20.35 5.28
N ALA A 91 2.20 -19.42 5.03
CA ALA A 91 2.83 -19.25 3.72
C ALA A 91 3.64 -20.48 3.31
N ALA A 92 4.39 -21.07 4.24
CA ALA A 92 5.14 -22.32 4.00
C ALA A 92 4.20 -23.50 3.69
N ALA A 93 3.09 -23.63 4.41
CA ALA A 93 2.09 -24.66 4.14
C ALA A 93 1.41 -24.45 2.77
N MET A 94 1.10 -23.22 2.40
CA MET A 94 0.48 -22.90 1.11
C MET A 94 1.43 -23.17 -0.07
N THR A 95 2.70 -22.79 0.06
CA THR A 95 3.70 -23.10 -0.98
C THR A 95 3.95 -24.60 -1.11
N TRP A 96 3.98 -25.33 0.01
CA TRP A 96 4.12 -26.79 0.03
C TRP A 96 2.96 -27.49 -0.68
N THR A 97 1.73 -27.14 -0.32
CA THR A 97 0.51 -27.72 -0.91
C THR A 97 0.38 -27.40 -2.39
N LEU A 98 0.65 -26.15 -2.80
CA LEU A 98 0.63 -25.73 -4.19
C LEU A 98 1.70 -26.47 -5.02
N ARG A 99 2.92 -26.60 -4.48
CA ARG A 99 4.00 -27.37 -5.11
C ARG A 99 3.61 -28.83 -5.31
N TRP A 100 2.99 -29.46 -4.32
CA TRP A 100 2.53 -30.85 -4.41
C TRP A 100 1.41 -31.02 -5.45
N ALA A 101 0.41 -30.14 -5.43
CA ALA A 101 -0.72 -30.17 -6.35
C ALA A 101 -0.33 -29.89 -7.81
N LEU A 102 0.62 -28.99 -8.05
CA LEU A 102 1.11 -28.65 -9.39
C LEU A 102 2.18 -29.62 -9.93
N ARG A 103 2.78 -30.46 -9.07
CA ARG A 103 3.83 -31.41 -9.44
C ARG A 103 3.45 -32.35 -10.60
N PRO A 104 2.29 -33.04 -10.60
CA PRO A 104 1.92 -33.95 -11.69
C PRO A 104 1.73 -33.20 -13.01
N THR A 105 1.14 -32.00 -12.95
CA THR A 105 0.95 -31.14 -14.11
C THR A 105 2.30 -30.71 -14.69
N ALA A 106 3.20 -30.19 -13.85
CA ALA A 106 4.53 -29.80 -14.27
C ALA A 106 5.32 -30.97 -14.90
N GLN A 107 5.19 -32.18 -14.34
CA GLN A 107 5.82 -33.38 -14.88
C GLN A 107 5.25 -33.77 -16.25
N ALA A 108 3.93 -33.71 -16.43
CA ALA A 108 3.29 -33.99 -17.72
C ALA A 108 3.77 -33.01 -18.81
N TRP A 109 3.79 -31.71 -18.49
CA TRP A 109 4.27 -30.66 -19.38
C TRP A 109 5.76 -30.85 -19.74
N LEU A 110 6.62 -31.11 -18.76
CA LEU A 110 8.04 -31.39 -18.99
C LEU A 110 8.24 -32.62 -19.88
N SER A 111 7.46 -33.69 -19.69
CA SER A 111 7.56 -34.89 -20.53
C SER A 111 7.12 -34.65 -21.97
N ALA A 112 6.04 -33.89 -22.19
CA ALA A 112 5.56 -33.55 -23.53
C ALA A 112 6.58 -32.70 -24.29
N ILE A 113 7.13 -31.67 -23.63
CA ILE A 113 8.19 -30.81 -24.20
C ILE A 113 9.42 -31.64 -24.55
N ARG A 114 9.85 -32.54 -23.65
CA ARG A 114 11.03 -33.38 -23.88
C ARG A 114 10.83 -34.34 -25.07
N GLN A 115 9.66 -34.97 -25.18
CA GLN A 115 9.34 -35.88 -26.30
C GLN A 115 9.32 -35.13 -27.64
N TRP A 116 8.71 -33.95 -27.68
CA TRP A 116 8.75 -33.11 -28.87
C TRP A 116 10.18 -32.69 -29.24
N ALA A 117 10.97 -32.21 -28.28
CA ALA A 117 12.36 -31.85 -28.53
C ALA A 117 13.20 -33.04 -29.06
N GLN A 118 12.96 -34.25 -28.53
CA GLN A 118 13.62 -35.46 -29.03
C GLN A 118 13.23 -35.78 -30.46
N SER A 119 11.95 -35.62 -30.85
CA SER A 119 11.49 -35.84 -32.23
C SER A 119 12.19 -34.90 -33.24
N LEU A 120 12.54 -33.68 -32.84
CA LEU A 120 13.29 -32.73 -33.67
C LEU A 120 14.77 -33.12 -33.83
N ILE A 121 15.37 -33.73 -32.80
CA ILE A 121 16.80 -34.10 -32.81
C ILE A 121 17.01 -35.45 -33.53
N THR A 122 16.12 -36.42 -33.34
CA THR A 122 16.23 -37.75 -33.97
C THR A 122 15.67 -37.80 -35.38
N GLY A 123 14.84 -36.81 -35.78
CA GLY A 123 14.32 -36.67 -37.13
C GLY A 123 15.26 -35.86 -38.03
N TRP A 124 16.32 -36.48 -38.57
CA TRP A 124 17.21 -35.85 -39.58
C TRP A 124 16.59 -35.73 -40.99
N GLN A 125 15.27 -35.71 -41.09
CA GLN A 125 14.54 -35.45 -42.33
C GLN A 125 13.97 -34.05 -42.24
N MET A 126 14.24 -33.18 -43.23
CA MET A 126 13.58 -31.88 -43.35
C MET A 126 12.08 -32.12 -43.60
N PRO A 127 11.22 -32.00 -42.58
CA PRO A 127 9.79 -32.26 -42.76
C PRO A 127 9.22 -31.19 -43.67
N SER A 128 8.18 -31.52 -44.42
CA SER A 128 7.45 -30.49 -45.15
C SER A 128 6.83 -29.48 -44.16
N LEU A 129 6.61 -28.23 -44.57
CA LEU A 129 5.94 -27.24 -43.73
C LEU A 129 4.60 -27.74 -43.15
N SER A 130 3.88 -28.59 -43.90
CA SER A 130 2.65 -29.23 -43.44
C SER A 130 2.87 -30.27 -42.34
N ASP A 131 3.90 -31.10 -42.44
CA ASP A 131 4.21 -32.09 -41.40
C ASP A 131 4.68 -31.39 -40.12
N THR A 132 5.48 -30.34 -40.27
CA THR A 132 5.90 -29.50 -39.14
C THR A 132 4.70 -28.83 -38.47
N TRP A 133 3.74 -28.32 -39.26
CA TRP A 133 2.52 -27.71 -38.74
C TRP A 133 1.60 -28.72 -38.03
N GLN A 134 1.45 -29.93 -38.57
CA GLN A 134 0.71 -31.01 -37.91
C GLN A 134 1.37 -31.43 -36.59
N THR A 135 2.70 -31.50 -36.56
CA THR A 135 3.45 -31.84 -35.34
C THR A 135 3.29 -30.75 -34.28
N ILE A 136 3.39 -29.48 -34.66
CA ILE A 136 3.17 -28.34 -33.76
C ILE A 136 1.74 -28.36 -33.19
N THR A 137 0.73 -28.52 -34.05
CA THR A 137 -0.67 -28.54 -33.61
C THR A 137 -1.01 -29.74 -32.73
N ALA A 138 -0.44 -30.92 -33.01
CA ALA A 138 -0.59 -32.11 -32.16
C ALA A 138 -0.02 -31.89 -30.75
N VAL A 139 1.11 -31.18 -30.62
CA VAL A 139 1.67 -30.79 -29.31
C VAL A 139 0.70 -29.87 -28.58
N PHE A 140 0.16 -28.83 -29.24
CA PHE A 140 -0.79 -27.91 -28.62
C PHE A 140 -2.08 -28.61 -28.16
N GLN A 141 -2.55 -29.62 -28.89
CA GLN A 141 -3.73 -30.41 -28.51
C GLN A 141 -3.47 -31.40 -27.36
N GLN A 142 -2.22 -31.82 -27.17
CA GLN A 142 -1.80 -32.70 -26.06
C GLN A 142 -1.42 -31.94 -24.80
N LEU A 143 -1.38 -30.60 -24.83
CA LEU A 143 -1.12 -29.80 -23.66
C LEU A 143 -2.21 -30.06 -22.61
N PRO A 144 -1.85 -30.53 -21.40
CA PRO A 144 -2.82 -30.71 -20.32
C PRO A 144 -3.50 -29.36 -20.05
N THR A 145 -4.84 -29.33 -20.09
CA THR A 145 -5.59 -28.15 -19.66
C THR A 145 -5.15 -27.76 -18.25
N PRO A 146 -4.95 -26.46 -17.95
CA PRO A 146 -4.58 -26.04 -16.61
C PRO A 146 -5.61 -26.59 -15.61
N PRO A 147 -5.16 -27.08 -14.44
CA PRO A 147 -6.08 -27.61 -13.45
C PRO A 147 -7.07 -26.52 -13.07
N THR A 148 -8.35 -26.80 -13.24
CA THR A 148 -9.40 -25.90 -12.78
C THR A 148 -9.43 -25.99 -11.26
N LEU A 149 -9.06 -24.88 -10.59
CA LEU A 149 -9.22 -24.72 -9.14
C LEU A 149 -10.72 -24.62 -8.83
N THR A 150 -11.38 -25.76 -8.83
CA THR A 150 -12.81 -25.89 -8.50
C THR A 150 -12.98 -26.04 -7.00
N LEU A 151 -12.66 -24.98 -6.26
CA LEU A 151 -13.05 -24.90 -4.85
C LEU A 151 -14.57 -24.64 -4.78
N PRO A 152 -15.34 -25.39 -3.98
CA PRO A 152 -16.72 -25.07 -3.67
C PRO A 152 -16.85 -23.61 -3.21
N THR A 153 -17.95 -22.93 -3.59
CA THR A 153 -18.19 -21.50 -3.25
C THR A 153 -18.01 -21.21 -1.76
N VAL A 154 -18.35 -22.17 -0.91
CA VAL A 154 -18.17 -22.08 0.55
C VAL A 154 -16.69 -21.95 0.95
N GLN A 155 -15.78 -22.67 0.29
CA GLN A 155 -14.34 -22.60 0.59
C GLN A 155 -13.73 -21.27 0.14
N TRP A 156 -14.19 -20.72 -0.99
CA TRP A 156 -13.84 -19.35 -1.39
C TRP A 156 -14.33 -18.31 -0.38
N ALA A 157 -15.58 -18.43 0.07
CA ALA A 157 -16.15 -17.52 1.07
C ALA A 157 -15.37 -17.59 2.40
N VAL A 158 -14.95 -18.78 2.82
CA VAL A 158 -14.13 -18.95 4.03
C VAL A 158 -12.74 -18.33 3.86
N LEU A 159 -12.04 -18.56 2.75
CA LEU A 159 -10.71 -17.98 2.50
C LEU A 159 -10.76 -16.46 2.46
N ILE A 160 -11.74 -15.89 1.75
CA ILE A 160 -11.94 -14.44 1.68
C ILE A 160 -12.33 -13.89 3.05
N GLY A 161 -13.22 -14.59 3.77
CA GLY A 161 -13.64 -14.22 5.11
C GLY A 161 -12.47 -14.16 6.09
N LEU A 162 -11.60 -15.17 6.11
CA LEU A 162 -10.41 -15.23 6.95
C LEU A 162 -9.39 -14.14 6.59
N ALA A 163 -9.16 -13.90 5.29
CA ALA A 163 -8.27 -12.82 4.86
C ALA A 163 -8.81 -11.44 5.28
N PHE A 164 -10.13 -11.23 5.15
CA PHE A 164 -10.78 -9.98 5.52
C PHE A 164 -10.78 -9.74 7.04
N THR A 165 -11.06 -10.77 7.85
CA THR A 165 -10.99 -10.63 9.32
C THR A 165 -9.56 -10.42 9.80
N GLY A 166 -8.58 -11.11 9.23
CA GLY A 166 -7.16 -10.88 9.50
C GLY A 166 -6.75 -9.44 9.21
N TRP A 167 -7.15 -8.92 8.04
CA TRP A 167 -6.89 -7.53 7.66
C TRP A 167 -7.55 -6.51 8.61
N LEU A 168 -8.80 -6.73 9.00
CA LEU A 168 -9.48 -5.86 9.97
C LEU A 168 -8.85 -5.88 11.36
N LEU A 169 -8.42 -7.06 11.84
CA LEU A 169 -7.74 -7.17 13.13
C LEU A 169 -6.39 -6.43 13.10
N ALA A 170 -5.61 -6.62 12.04
CA ALA A 170 -4.33 -5.94 11.87
C ALA A 170 -4.51 -4.42 11.85
N ASN A 171 -5.45 -3.91 11.05
CA ASN A 171 -5.75 -2.47 10.99
C ASN A 171 -6.25 -1.93 12.33
N ARG A 172 -7.06 -2.70 13.07
CA ARG A 172 -7.55 -2.28 14.39
C ARG A 172 -6.40 -2.12 15.38
N ILE A 173 -5.46 -3.08 15.42
CA ILE A 173 -4.29 -3.05 16.31
C ILE A 173 -3.42 -1.82 15.98
N LEU A 174 -3.13 -1.61 14.70
CA LEU A 174 -2.33 -0.47 14.22
C LEU A 174 -2.95 0.88 14.60
N LEU A 175 -4.27 1.00 14.50
CA LEU A 175 -4.97 2.22 14.91
C LEU A 175 -4.97 2.41 16.43
N GLN A 176 -5.08 1.33 17.22
CA GLN A 176 -5.10 1.42 18.68
C GLN A 176 -3.76 1.89 19.27
N GLU A 177 -2.62 1.48 18.69
CA GLU A 177 -1.31 1.97 19.13
C GLU A 177 -1.14 3.48 18.88
N ASN A 178 -1.71 4.02 17.80
CA ASN A 178 -1.67 5.47 17.54
C ASN A 178 -2.54 6.31 18.50
N PHE A 179 -3.63 5.76 19.06
CA PHE A 179 -4.52 6.53 19.93
C PHE A 179 -4.08 6.56 21.40
N HIS A 180 -3.33 5.56 21.89
CA HIS A 180 -2.79 5.59 23.26
C HIS A 180 -1.63 6.57 23.44
N GLY A 181 -0.96 7.01 22.37
CA GLY A 181 0.07 8.05 22.45
C GLY A 181 -0.46 9.48 22.63
N MET A 182 -1.78 9.69 22.60
CA MET A 182 -2.39 11.03 22.55
C MET A 182 -3.27 11.37 23.75
N SER A 183 -3.41 10.47 24.74
CA SER A 183 -4.28 10.66 25.92
C SER A 183 -3.52 10.88 27.24
N ASP A 184 -2.18 10.91 27.20
CA ASP A 184 -1.33 11.07 28.38
C ASP A 184 -0.66 12.46 28.49
N ASP A 185 -1.04 13.42 27.64
CA ASP A 185 -0.73 14.87 27.76
C ASP A 185 -2.01 15.69 28.05
#